data_AF-A0A934JNF4-F1
#
_entry.id   AF-A0A934JNF4-F1
#
_cell.length_a   1.000
_cell.length_b   1.000
_cell.length_c   1.000
_cell.angle_alpha   90.00
_cell.angle_beta   90.00
_cell.angle_gamma   90.00
#
_symmetry.space_group_name_H-M   'P 1'
#
loop_
_entity.id
_entity.type
_entity.pdbx_description
1 polymer ?
#
loop_
_entity_poly.entity_id
_entity_poly.type
_entity_poly.pdbx_seq_one_letter_code
_entity_poly.pdbx_strand_id
1 'polypeptide(L)'
;MSKKNVNRAITVRFSASDYNRIVHDAEQKNGSVAEHIRAIISANDEQLSLDQRLVDLERRITNKTFSIVCAVANLSEHEREMVKMRLNGGK
;
A
#
# COMPACT_ATOMS: atom_id res chain seq x y z
N MET A 1 -20.73 -13.42 24.81
CA MET A 1 -19.91 -14.60 24.48
C MET A 1 -18.45 -14.18 24.36
N SER A 2 -17.59 -14.65 25.26
CA SER A 2 -16.17 -14.30 25.27
C SER A 2 -15.49 -14.90 24.03
N LYS A 3 -14.99 -14.06 23.11
CA LYS A 3 -14.07 -14.50 22.05
C LYS A 3 -12.82 -15.02 22.77
N LYS A 4 -12.71 -16.34 22.93
CA LYS A 4 -11.49 -16.97 23.43
C LYS A 4 -10.33 -16.48 22.54
N ASN A 5 -9.41 -15.71 23.11
CA ASN A 5 -8.17 -15.34 22.45
C ASN A 5 -7.38 -16.62 22.20
N VAL A 6 -7.53 -17.19 21.00
CA VAL A 6 -6.78 -18.38 20.60
C VAL A 6 -5.37 -17.93 20.27
N ASN A 7 -4.50 -17.91 21.27
CA ASN A 7 -3.07 -17.71 21.05
C ASN A 7 -2.54 -18.93 20.27
N ARG A 8 -2.19 -18.72 18.99
CA ARG A 8 -1.52 -19.72 18.16
C ARG A 8 -0.06 -19.32 18.03
N ALA A 9 0.84 -20.25 18.34
CA ALA A 9 2.26 -20.05 18.12
C ALA A 9 2.57 -20.19 16.63
N ILE A 10 3.38 -19.26 16.10
CA ILE A 10 3.91 -19.32 14.74
C ILE A 10 5.41 -19.53 14.87
N THR A 11 5.94 -20.52 14.15
CA THR A 11 7.38 -20.77 14.05
C THR A 11 7.79 -20.61 12.59
N VAL A 12 8.80 -19.78 12.36
CA VAL A 12 9.35 -19.49 11.03
C VAL A 12 10.86 -19.64 11.08
N ARG A 13 11.44 -20.13 9.99
CA ARG A 13 12.88 -20.27 9.83
C ARG A 13 13.39 -19.13 8.96
N PHE A 14 14.45 -18.49 9.42
CA PHE A 14 15.16 -17.44 8.68
C PHE A 14 16.56 -17.92 8.33
N SER A 15 17.17 -17.29 7.32
CA SER A 15 18.60 -17.42 7.11
C SER A 15 19.36 -16.87 8.32
N ALA A 16 20.60 -17.32 8.54
CA ALA A 16 21.41 -16.82 9.66
C ALA A 16 21.64 -15.30 9.58
N SER A 17 21.81 -14.75 8.38
CA SER A 17 21.97 -13.31 8.17
C SER A 17 20.72 -12.52 8.55
N ASP A 18 19.53 -12.99 8.14
CA ASP A 18 18.28 -12.30 8.43
C ASP A 18 17.94 -12.37 9.91
N TYR A 19 18.18 -13.54 10.53
CA TYR A 19 18.02 -13.71 11.98
C TYR A 19 18.88 -12.70 12.76
N ASN A 20 20.18 -12.62 12.45
CA ASN A 20 21.09 -11.71 13.14
C ASN A 20 20.66 -10.24 12.95
N ARG A 21 20.15 -9.89 11.76
CA ARG A 21 19.64 -8.53 11.50
C ARG A 21 18.43 -8.22 12.37
N ILE A 22 17.45 -9.12 12.40
CA ILE A 22 16.23 -8.96 13.21
C ILE A 22 16.57 -8.86 14.70
N VAL A 23 17.50 -9.68 15.19
CA VAL A 23 17.95 -9.64 16.59
C VAL A 23 18.59 -8.29 16.90
N HIS A 24 19.51 -7.83 16.05
CA HIS A 24 20.16 -6.54 16.22
C HIS A 24 19.14 -5.38 16.25
N ASP A 25 18.20 -5.38 15.31
CA ASP A 25 17.16 -4.34 15.22
C ASP A 25 16.20 -4.36 16.42
N ALA A 26 15.96 -5.54 17.02
CA ALA A 26 15.18 -5.70 18.23
C ALA A 26 15.94 -5.18 19.48
N GLU A 27 17.24 -5.48 19.58
CA GLU A 27 18.12 -4.98 20.64
C GLU A 27 18.20 -3.45 20.63
N GLN A 28 18.37 -2.83 19.46
CA GLN A 28 18.39 -1.36 19.31
C GLN A 28 17.09 -0.70 19.79
N LYS A 29 15.96 -1.41 19.67
CA LYS A 29 14.64 -0.94 20.10
C LYS A 29 14.28 -1.36 21.52
N ASN A 30 15.22 -1.96 22.28
CA ASN A 30 15.00 -2.50 23.63
C ASN A 30 13.78 -3.44 23.72
N GLY A 31 13.51 -4.23 22.69
CA GLY A 31 12.33 -5.07 22.59
C GLY A 31 12.65 -6.54 22.32
N SER A 32 11.66 -7.42 22.48
CA SER A 32 11.83 -8.82 22.09
C SER A 32 11.79 -8.98 20.57
N VAL A 33 12.51 -9.98 20.06
CA VAL A 33 12.47 -10.38 18.64
C VAL A 33 11.03 -10.64 18.16
N ALA A 34 10.20 -11.26 19.00
CA ALA A 34 8.82 -11.54 18.68
C ALA A 34 7.93 -10.27 18.60
N GLU A 35 8.20 -9.25 19.42
CA GLU A 35 7.53 -7.94 19.30
C GLU A 35 8.00 -7.20 18.05
N HIS A 36 9.30 -7.26 17.76
CA HIS A 36 9.87 -6.63 16.59
C HIS A 36 9.29 -7.22 15.30
N ILE A 37 9.19 -8.54 15.19
CA ILE A 37 8.57 -9.22 14.04
C ILE A 37 7.10 -8.81 13.90
N ARG A 38 6.34 -8.74 15.00
CA ARG A 38 4.95 -8.26 14.96
C ARG A 38 4.85 -6.82 14.47
N ALA A 39 5.75 -5.95 14.94
CA ALA A 39 5.78 -4.55 14.50
C ALA A 39 6.10 -4.42 13.00
N ILE A 40 7.03 -5.22 12.47
CA ILE A 40 7.35 -5.25 11.04
C ILE A 40 6.13 -5.68 10.23
N ILE A 41 5.44 -6.74 10.64
CA ILE A 41 4.26 -7.25 9.92
C ILE A 41 3.17 -6.17 9.89
N SER A 42 2.83 -5.58 11.04
CA SER A 42 1.84 -4.51 11.11
C SER A 42 2.23 -3.30 10.25
N ALA A 43 3.50 -2.87 10.31
CA ALA A 43 3.98 -1.75 9.52
C ALA A 43 3.92 -2.04 8.01
N ASN A 44 4.21 -3.27 7.60
CA ASN A 44 4.10 -3.68 6.20
C ASN A 44 2.64 -3.69 5.73
N ASP A 45 1.71 -4.20 6.54
CA ASP A 45 0.27 -4.18 6.22
C ASP A 45 -0.26 -2.74 6.11
N GLU A 46 0.18 -1.85 7.02
CA GLU A 46 -0.13 -0.43 6.97
C GLU A 46 0.44 0.22 5.70
N GLN A 47 1.69 -0.09 5.35
CA GLN A 47 2.33 0.43 4.14
C GLN A 47 1.60 -0.02 2.87
N LEU A 48 1.26 -1.32 2.75
CA LEU A 48 0.46 -1.82 1.63
C LEU A 48 -0.90 -1.13 1.54
N SER A 49 -1.56 -0.87 2.68
CA SER A 49 -2.79 -0.11 2.70
C SER A 49 -2.60 1.35 2.27
N LEU A 50 -1.48 1.99 2.61
CA LEU A 50 -1.18 3.36 2.21
C LEU A 50 -0.88 3.43 0.71
N ASP A 51 -0.10 2.50 0.18
CA ASP A 51 0.22 2.41 -1.24
C ASP A 51 -1.05 2.27 -2.08
N GLN A 52 -1.99 1.41 -1.66
CA GLN A 52 -3.28 1.29 -2.33
C GLN A 52 -4.08 2.60 -2.30
N ARG A 53 -4.11 3.29 -1.15
CA ARG A 53 -4.80 4.58 -1.02
C ARG A 53 -4.17 5.66 -1.89
N LEU A 54 -2.85 5.65 -2.06
CA LEU A 54 -2.14 6.57 -2.94
C LEU A 54 -2.51 6.34 -4.40
N VAL A 55 -2.56 5.09 -4.84
CA VAL A 55 -3.03 4.73 -6.20
C VAL A 55 -4.46 5.21 -6.43
N ASP A 56 -5.36 5.01 -5.46
CA ASP A 56 -6.74 5.47 -5.56
C ASP A 56 -6.86 7.00 -5.59
N LEU A 57 -6.04 7.69 -4.80
CA LEU A 57 -5.97 9.15 -4.77
C LEU A 57 -5.44 9.71 -6.08
N GLU A 58 -4.36 9.14 -6.61
CA GLU A 58 -3.79 9.52 -7.91
C GLU A 58 -4.83 9.35 -9.01
N ARG A 59 -5.50 8.20 -9.08
CA ARG A 59 -6.56 7.95 -10.06
C ARG A 59 -7.69 8.98 -9.96
N ARG A 60 -8.10 9.32 -8.74
CA ARG A 60 -9.14 10.32 -8.50
C ARG A 60 -8.70 11.73 -8.94
N ILE A 61 -7.46 12.12 -8.64
CA ILE A 61 -6.89 13.40 -9.05
C ILE A 61 -6.82 13.46 -10.57
N THR A 62 -6.25 12.44 -11.22
CA THR A 62 -6.14 12.35 -12.68
C THR A 62 -7.51 12.49 -13.35
N ASN A 63 -8.53 11.77 -12.87
CA ASN A 63 -9.89 11.86 -13.40
C ASN A 63 -10.50 13.27 -13.25
N LYS A 64 -10.29 13.91 -12.09
CA LYS A 64 -10.80 15.25 -11.83
C LYS A 64 -10.09 16.28 -12.70
N THR A 65 -8.76 16.21 -12.80
CA THR A 65 -7.96 17.07 -13.67
C THR A 65 -8.36 16.91 -15.13
N PHE A 66 -8.53 15.68 -15.62
CA PHE A 66 -9.03 15.40 -16.95
C PHE A 66 -10.39 16.07 -17.20
N SER A 67 -11.31 15.93 -16.25
CA SER A 67 -12.65 16.53 -16.34
C SER A 67 -12.60 18.06 -16.40
N ILE A 68 -11.74 18.69 -15.57
CA ILE A 68 -11.53 20.14 -15.57
C ILE A 68 -10.96 20.60 -16.91
N VAL A 69 -9.92 19.93 -17.42
CA VAL A 69 -9.29 20.28 -18.71
C VAL A 69 -10.29 20.14 -19.85
N CYS A 70 -11.08 19.07 -19.88
CA CYS A 70 -12.12 18.88 -20.88
C CYS A 70 -13.23 19.94 -20.81
N ALA A 71 -13.56 20.41 -19.60
CA ALA A 71 -14.52 21.49 -19.42
C ALA A 71 -13.96 22.85 -19.88
N VAL A 72 -12.71 23.17 -19.55
CA VAL A 72 -12.03 24.40 -19.97
C VAL A 72 -11.84 24.45 -21.48
N ALA A 73 -11.49 23.32 -22.10
CA ALA A 73 -11.36 23.21 -23.55
C ALA A 73 -12.72 23.09 -24.27
N ASN A 74 -13.84 23.13 -23.53
CA ASN A 74 -15.20 23.01 -24.04
C ASN A 74 -15.41 21.78 -24.96
N LEU A 75 -14.77 20.67 -24.63
CA LEU A 75 -14.82 19.44 -25.41
C LEU A 75 -16.21 18.81 -25.34
N SER A 76 -16.72 18.40 -26.50
CA SER A 76 -17.92 17.56 -26.60
C SER A 76 -17.68 16.17 -25.98
N GLU A 77 -18.76 15.48 -25.65
CA GLU A 77 -18.68 14.14 -25.03
C GLU A 77 -17.93 13.13 -25.93
N HIS A 78 -18.08 13.25 -27.25
CA HIS A 78 -17.36 12.43 -28.22
C HIS A 78 -15.84 12.68 -28.20
N GLU A 79 -15.43 13.95 -28.13
CA GLU A 79 -14.01 14.32 -28.04
C GLU A 79 -13.38 13.88 -26.72
N ARG A 80 -14.12 13.96 -25.61
CA ARG A 80 -13.68 13.46 -24.30
C ARG A 80 -13.39 11.96 -24.35
N GLU A 81 -14.26 11.18 -24.96
CA GLU A 81 -14.06 9.73 -25.05
C GLU A 81 -12.85 9.38 -25.94
N MET A 82 -12.64 10.11 -27.04
CA MET A 82 -11.44 9.95 -27.87
C MET A 82 -10.14 10.27 -27.12
N VAL A 83 -10.10 11.38 -26.36
CA VAL A 83 -8.91 11.74 -25.57
C VAL A 83 -8.65 10.72 -24.46
N LYS A 84 -9.70 10.21 -23.82
CA LYS A 84 -9.60 9.17 -22.79
C LYS A 84 -9.07 7.84 -23.33
N MET A 85 -9.48 7.44 -24.55
CA MET A 85 -8.91 6.27 -25.22
C MET A 85 -7.41 6.44 -25.53
N ARG A 86 -6.99 7.63 -25.98
CA ARG A 86 -5.58 7.94 -26.23
C ARG A 86 -4.74 7.93 -24.94
N LEU A 87 -5.29 8.44 -23.84
CA LEU A 87 -4.61 8.46 -22.54
C LEU A 87 -4.47 7.05 -21.92
N ASN A 88 -5.46 6.18 -22.09
CA ASN A 88 -5.48 4.84 -21.48
C ASN A 88 -4.84 3.75 -22.37
N GLY A 89 -4.46 4.07 -23.61
CA GLY A 89 -4.10 3.06 -24.62
C GLY A 89 -3.10 3.52 -25.68
N GLY A 90 -2.28 4.54 -25.41
CA GLY A 90 -1.23 4.98 -26.33
C GLY A 90 -0.08 3.97 -26.47
N LYS A 91 -0.28 2.93 -27.29
CA LYS A 91 0.73 2.44 -28.22
C LYS A 91 0.39 2.99 -29.60
#